data_AF-A0A1B9L618-F1
#
_entry.id   AF-A0A1B9L618-F1
#
_cell.length_a   1.000
_cell.length_b   1.000
_cell.length_c   1.000
_cell.angle_alpha   90.00
_cell.angle_beta   90.00
_cell.angle_gamma   90.00
#
_symmetry.space_group_name_H-M   'P 1'
#
loop_
_entity.id
_entity.type
_entity.pdbx_description
1 polymer ?
#
loop_
_entity_poly.entity_id
_entity_poly.type
_entity_poly.pdbx_seq_one_letter_code
_entity_poly.pdbx_strand_id
1 'polypeptide(L)'
;MQPCHFDNVRIKRFYLDISINGRKTTEAKLGLDKADNLIWERFSNMKGISKKSITQANKHIDGLINNKKIMGKTKTQVSHAIEEFKKILNDSNSNKKSIELAERGVVKFSKMQEKINGLN
;
A
#
# COMPACT_ATOMS: atom_id res chain seq x y z
N MET A 1 4.92 20.97 10.44
CA MET A 1 4.59 19.77 9.64
C MET A 1 5.57 19.70 8.48
N GLN A 2 6.33 18.61 8.34
CA GLN A 2 7.23 18.45 7.19
C GLN A 2 6.40 18.30 5.89
N PRO A 3 6.84 18.90 4.78
CA PRO A 3 6.15 18.77 3.51
C PRO A 3 6.22 17.30 3.06
N CYS A 4 5.05 16.67 2.99
CA CYS A 4 4.89 15.33 2.46
C CYS A 4 5.20 15.41 0.96
N HIS A 5 6.34 14.84 0.53
CA HIS A 5 6.71 14.75 -0.88
C HIS A 5 5.53 14.19 -1.68
N PHE A 6 5.28 14.78 -2.85
CA PHE A 6 4.14 14.53 -3.74
C PHE A 6 3.89 13.02 -4.01
N ASP A 7 4.94 12.19 -3.94
CA ASP A 7 4.90 10.72 -4.04
C ASP A 7 4.03 10.02 -2.98
N ASN A 8 3.88 10.63 -1.80
CA ASN A 8 3.24 9.97 -0.67
C ASN A 8 1.71 10.07 -0.67
N VAL A 9 1.10 11.10 -1.24
CA VAL A 9 -0.35 11.33 -1.03
C VAL A 9 -1.22 10.35 -1.83
N ARG A 10 -0.82 9.98 -3.06
CA ARG A 10 -1.55 9.00 -3.87
C ARG A 10 -1.28 7.55 -3.43
N ILE A 11 -0.09 7.26 -2.93
CA ILE A 11 0.35 5.91 -2.50
C ILE A 11 -0.05 5.61 -1.05
N LYS A 12 -0.38 6.63 -0.23
CA LYS A 12 -0.84 6.51 1.16
C LYS A 12 -2.08 5.63 1.35
N ARG A 13 -2.77 5.25 0.28
CA ARG A 13 -3.97 4.42 0.32
C ARG A 13 -3.72 2.94 0.62
N PHE A 14 -2.48 2.45 0.51
CA PHE A 14 -2.14 1.04 0.79
C PHE A 14 -1.50 0.82 2.15
N TYR A 15 -1.70 1.74 3.09
CA TYR A 15 -1.21 1.62 4.45
C TYR A 15 -2.34 1.25 5.41
N LEU A 16 -2.00 0.46 6.42
CA LEU A 16 -2.89 0.08 7.52
C LEU A 16 -2.21 0.35 8.84
N ASP A 17 -2.94 0.98 9.75
CA ASP A 17 -2.50 1.13 11.14
C ASP A 17 -2.66 -0.20 11.87
N ILE A 18 -1.57 -0.71 12.43
CA ILE A 18 -1.55 -1.93 13.21
C ILE A 18 -1.50 -1.55 14.68
N SER A 19 -2.60 -1.83 15.37
CA SER A 19 -2.77 -1.55 16.79
C SER A 19 -2.72 -2.83 17.60
N ILE A 20 -1.91 -2.83 18.66
CA ILE A 20 -1.81 -3.92 19.62
C ILE A 20 -2.30 -3.38 20.96
N ASN A 21 -3.26 -4.05 21.59
CA ASN A 21 -3.88 -3.63 22.85
C ASN A 21 -4.39 -2.17 22.81
N GLY A 22 -5.05 -1.79 21.70
CA GLY A 22 -5.61 -0.44 21.52
C GLY A 22 -4.59 0.67 21.22
N ARG A 23 -3.29 0.37 21.19
CA ARG A 23 -2.24 1.35 20.86
C ARG A 23 -1.67 1.08 19.46
N LYS A 24 -1.67 2.11 18.61
CA LYS A 24 -0.95 2.07 17.32
C LYS A 24 0.51 1.72 17.57
N THR A 25 0.93 0.61 16.97
CA THR A 25 2.22 -0.02 17.19
C THR A 25 3.11 0.18 15.96
N THR A 26 2.55 -0.05 14.78
CA THR A 26 3.26 0.11 13.52
C THR A 26 2.27 0.41 12.39
N GLU A 27 2.79 0.74 11.22
CA GLU A 27 2.05 0.81 9.96
C GLU A 27 2.45 -0.38 9.09
N ALA A 28 1.50 -0.98 8.39
CA ALA A 28 1.74 -1.99 7.38
C ALA A 28 1.45 -1.40 6.00
N LYS A 29 2.20 -1.81 4.99
CA LYS A 29 2.04 -1.38 3.60
C LYS A 29 1.86 -2.60 2.71
N LEU A 30 0.88 -2.57 1.83
CA LEU A 30 0.80 -3.58 0.77
C LEU A 30 1.73 -3.22 -0.39
N GLY A 31 2.47 -4.20 -0.87
CA GLY A 31 3.38 -4.04 -1.99
C GLY A 31 3.65 -5.35 -2.72
N LEU A 32 4.64 -5.28 -3.62
CA LEU A 32 5.22 -6.43 -4.28
C LEU A 32 6.63 -6.63 -3.72
N ASP A 33 6.98 -7.87 -3.39
CA ASP A 33 8.34 -8.24 -3.03
C ASP A 33 9.26 -8.29 -4.27
N LYS A 34 10.52 -8.68 -4.08
CA LYS A 34 11.49 -8.80 -5.19
C LYS A 34 11.14 -9.89 -6.20
N ALA A 35 10.26 -10.82 -5.85
CA ALA A 35 9.77 -11.90 -6.70
C ALA A 35 8.35 -11.61 -7.24
N ASP A 36 7.90 -10.35 -7.17
CA ASP A 36 6.56 -9.91 -7.58
C ASP A 36 5.41 -10.65 -6.85
N ASN A 37 5.63 -11.11 -5.61
CA ASN A 37 4.57 -11.61 -4.74
C ASN A 37 3.91 -10.48 -3.96
N LEU A 38 2.60 -10.57 -3.79
CA LEU A 38 1.84 -9.60 -3.03
C LEU A 38 2.05 -9.83 -1.53
N ILE A 39 2.59 -8.83 -0.83
CA ILE A 39 2.92 -8.93 0.59
C ILE A 39 2.51 -7.68 1.37
N TRP A 40 2.07 -7.90 2.61
CA TRP A 40 1.96 -6.84 3.61
C TRP A 40 3.28 -6.74 4.36
N GLU A 41 3.92 -5.58 4.30
CA GLU A 41 5.20 -5.33 4.98
C GLU A 41 5.01 -4.32 6.10
N ARG A 42 5.74 -4.53 7.20
CA ARG A 42 5.84 -3.52 8.25
C ARG A 42 6.63 -2.32 7.72
N PHE A 43 6.05 -1.14 7.81
CA PHE A 43 6.57 0.10 7.23
C PHE A 43 7.22 1.03 8.24
N SER A 44 6.55 1.33 9.36
CA SER A 44 7.02 2.34 10.31
C SER A 44 6.56 2.04 11.73
N ASN A 45 7.52 1.96 12.67
CA ASN A 45 7.22 1.69 14.07
C ASN A 45 7.00 2.99 14.84
N MET A 46 6.02 2.98 15.75
CA MET A 46 5.83 4.12 16.66
C MET A 46 6.95 4.16 17.70
N LYS A 47 7.28 5.37 18.19
CA LYS A 47 8.32 5.56 19.20
C LYS A 47 7.94 4.89 20.52
N GLY A 48 8.91 4.22 21.15
CA GLY A 48 8.74 3.60 22.47
C GLY A 48 7.90 2.31 22.47
N ILE A 49 7.73 1.66 21.31
CA ILE A 49 7.05 0.38 21.21
C ILE A 49 7.98 -0.76 21.65
N SER A 50 7.46 -1.68 22.47
CA SER A 50 8.21 -2.84 22.96
C SER A 50 8.48 -3.87 21.86
N LYS A 51 9.58 -4.63 21.99
CA LYS A 51 9.88 -5.77 21.10
C LYS A 51 8.73 -6.79 21.06
N LYS A 52 8.07 -7.03 22.20
CA LYS A 52 6.91 -7.93 22.29
C LYS A 52 5.73 -7.46 21.43
N SER A 53 5.41 -6.17 21.49
CA SER A 53 4.35 -5.57 20.66
C SER A 53 4.69 -5.62 19.18
N ILE A 54 5.97 -5.42 18.81
CA ILE A 54 6.43 -5.56 17.43
C ILE A 54 6.24 -6.99 16.92
N THR A 55 6.60 -8.01 17.71
CA THR A 55 6.39 -9.42 17.33
C THR A 55 4.91 -9.74 17.15
N GLN A 56 4.04 -9.21 18.01
CA GLN A 56 2.58 -9.38 17.86
C GLN A 56 2.05 -8.68 16.61
N ALA A 57 2.53 -7.46 16.31
CA ALA A 57 2.17 -6.76 15.10
C ALA A 57 2.58 -7.52 13.84
N ASN A 58 3.80 -8.10 13.81
CA ASN A 58 4.24 -8.93 12.69
C ASN A 58 3.29 -10.10 12.43
N LYS A 59 2.92 -10.86 13.47
CA LYS A 59 1.96 -11.95 13.33
C LYS A 59 0.61 -11.48 12.77
N HIS A 60 0.16 -10.28 13.17
CA HIS A 60 -1.06 -9.71 12.64
C HIS A 60 -0.92 -9.34 11.16
N ILE A 61 0.23 -8.76 10.78
CA ILE A 61 0.57 -8.38 9.40
C ILE A 61 0.59 -9.60 8.48
N ASP A 62 1.23 -10.70 8.91
CA ASP A 62 1.31 -11.94 8.14
C ASP A 62 -0.08 -12.51 7.80
N GLY A 63 -1.06 -12.30 8.69
CA GLY A 63 -2.45 -12.73 8.49
C GLY A 63 -3.29 -11.82 7.59
N LEU A 64 -2.83 -10.60 7.27
CA LEU A 64 -3.62 -9.61 6.51
C LEU A 64 -3.95 -10.09 5.09
N ILE A 65 -3.05 -10.83 4.47
CA ILE A 65 -3.23 -11.35 3.10
C ILE A 65 -4.44 -12.30 3.01
N ASN A 66 -4.78 -12.98 4.10
CA ASN A 66 -5.90 -13.93 4.16
C ASN A 66 -7.20 -13.26 4.64
N ASN A 67 -7.17 -11.98 5.03
CA ASN A 67 -8.34 -11.27 5.52
C ASN A 67 -9.19 -10.75 4.35
N LYS A 68 -10.25 -11.48 4.00
CA LYS A 68 -11.15 -11.16 2.88
C LYS A 68 -11.70 -9.72 2.91
N LYS A 69 -12.02 -9.18 4.09
CA LYS A 69 -12.56 -7.81 4.22
C LYS A 69 -11.49 -6.76 3.89
N ILE A 70 -10.27 -6.97 4.37
CA ILE A 70 -9.14 -6.09 4.09
C ILE A 70 -8.76 -6.19 2.62
N MET A 71 -8.56 -7.40 2.10
CA MET A 71 -8.20 -7.63 0.70
C MET A 71 -9.26 -7.15 -0.29
N GLY A 72 -10.55 -7.27 0.04
CA GLY A 72 -11.64 -6.72 -0.75
C GLY A 72 -11.57 -5.19 -0.87
N LYS A 73 -11.34 -4.50 0.25
CA LYS A 73 -11.13 -3.04 0.24
C LYS A 73 -9.87 -2.66 -0.55
N THR A 74 -8.79 -3.41 -0.37
CA THR A 74 -7.54 -3.16 -1.08
C THR A 74 -7.70 -3.35 -2.58
N LYS A 75 -8.44 -4.36 -3.04
CA LYS A 75 -8.77 -4.56 -4.45
C LYS A 75 -9.40 -3.30 -5.06
N THR A 76 -10.43 -2.75 -4.40
CA THR A 76 -11.09 -1.51 -4.84
C THR A 76 -10.12 -0.33 -4.88
N GLN A 77 -9.27 -0.18 -3.87
CA GLN A 77 -8.28 0.89 -3.82
C GLN A 77 -7.22 0.77 -4.92
N VAL A 78 -6.75 -0.45 -5.22
CA VAL A 78 -5.82 -0.71 -6.33
C VAL A 78 -6.46 -0.32 -7.66
N SER A 79 -7.70 -0.73 -7.91
CA SER A 79 -8.43 -0.35 -9.12
C SER A 79 -8.54 1.17 -9.28
N HIS A 80 -8.96 1.87 -8.22
CA HIS A 80 -9.06 3.34 -8.25
C HIS A 80 -7.71 4.02 -8.47
N ALA A 81 -6.63 3.50 -7.88
CA ALA A 81 -5.29 4.05 -8.11
C ALA A 81 -4.87 3.91 -9.59
N ILE A 82 -5.14 2.77 -10.22
CA ILE A 82 -4.88 2.57 -11.65
C ILE A 82 -5.65 3.60 -12.49
N GLU A 83 -6.93 3.81 -12.20
CA GLU A 83 -7.75 4.80 -12.89
C GLU A 83 -7.22 6.23 -12.71
N GLU A 84 -6.80 6.60 -11.50
CA GLU A 84 -6.20 7.90 -11.22
C GLU A 84 -4.90 8.13 -12.00
N PHE A 85 -4.07 7.09 -12.18
CA PHE A 85 -2.87 7.19 -13.01
C PHE A 85 -3.20 7.25 -14.50
N LYS A 86 -4.16 6.45 -14.99
CA LYS A 86 -4.63 6.53 -16.38
C LYS A 86 -5.17 7.92 -16.72
N LYS A 87 -5.87 8.58 -15.79
CA LYS A 87 -6.32 9.96 -15.96
C LYS A 87 -5.15 10.94 -16.12
N ILE A 88 -4.07 10.78 -15.36
CA ILE A 88 -2.86 11.60 -15.55
C ILE A 88 -2.28 11.39 -16.95
N LEU A 89 -2.16 10.13 -17.38
CA LEU A 89 -1.57 9.80 -18.69
C LEU A 89 -2.39 10.35 -19.87
N ASN A 90 -3.70 10.51 -19.68
CA ASN A 90 -4.60 11.03 -20.70
C ASN A 90 -4.80 12.56 -20.63
N ASP A 91 -4.26 13.24 -19.61
CA ASP A 91 -4.37 14.70 -19.47
C ASP A 91 -3.21 15.39 -20.18
N SER A 92 -3.54 16.16 -21.23
CA SER A 92 -2.58 16.92 -22.03
C SER A 92 -1.83 18.01 -21.24
N ASN A 93 -2.31 18.38 -20.04
CA ASN A 93 -1.66 19.36 -19.17
C ASN A 93 -0.72 18.70 -18.14
N SER A 94 -0.62 17.37 -18.12
CA SER A 94 0.27 16.66 -17.21
C SER A 94 1.72 16.98 -17.52
N ASN A 95 2.47 17.39 -16.49
CA ASN A 95 3.91 17.58 -16.62
C ASN A 95 4.65 16.23 -16.74
N LYS A 96 5.87 16.26 -17.27
CA LYS A 96 6.73 15.09 -17.48
C LYS A 96 6.90 14.22 -16.22
N LYS A 97 7.11 14.82 -15.04
CA LYS A 97 7.29 14.06 -13.79
C LYS A 97 6.03 13.30 -13.40
N SER A 98 4.87 13.93 -13.56
CA SER A 98 3.57 13.29 -13.30
C SER A 98 3.31 12.12 -14.25
N ILE A 99 3.67 12.27 -15.53
CA ILE A 99 3.54 11.21 -16.54
C ILE A 99 4.44 10.02 -16.17
N GLU A 100 5.74 10.25 -15.94
CA GLU A 100 6.68 9.17 -15.58
C GLU A 100 6.28 8.44 -14.29
N LEU A 101 5.69 9.16 -13.32
CA LEU A 101 5.16 8.58 -12.10
C LEU A 101 3.90 7.74 -12.39
N ALA A 102 3.02 8.22 -13.26
CA ALA A 102 1.81 7.52 -13.64
C ALA A 102 2.09 6.25 -14.44
N GLU A 103 3.06 6.26 -15.35
CA GLU A 103 3.51 5.07 -16.09
C GLU A 103 3.98 3.97 -15.13
N ARG A 104 4.89 4.33 -14.20
CA ARG A 104 5.37 3.41 -13.15
C ARG A 104 4.24 2.94 -12.24
N GLY A 105 3.32 3.85 -11.91
CA GLY A 105 2.14 3.57 -11.09
C GLY A 105 1.24 2.52 -11.75
N VAL A 106 0.84 2.72 -13.00
CA VAL A 106 -0.02 1.77 -13.74
C VAL A 106 0.63 0.39 -13.79
N VAL A 107 1.92 0.29 -14.14
CA VAL A 107 2.62 -1.01 -14.20
C VAL A 107 2.59 -1.71 -12.84
N LYS A 108 2.98 -1.01 -11.77
CA LYS A 108 3.02 -1.59 -10.42
C LYS A 108 1.64 -2.03 -9.94
N PHE A 109 0.64 -1.15 -10.04
CA PHE A 109 -0.68 -1.42 -9.48
C PHE A 109 -1.46 -2.44 -10.32
N SER A 110 -1.22 -2.52 -11.63
CA SER A 110 -1.80 -3.60 -12.47
C SER A 110 -1.27 -4.96 -12.04
N LYS A 111 0.05 -5.11 -11.85
CA LYS A 111 0.63 -6.34 -11.28
C LYS A 111 0.05 -6.69 -9.92
N MET A 112 -0.11 -5.70 -9.04
CA MET A 112 -0.75 -5.93 -7.73
C MET A 112 -2.20 -6.42 -7.90
N GLN A 113 -2.96 -5.82 -8.83
CA GLN A 113 -4.35 -6.21 -9.10
C GLN A 113 -4.46 -7.66 -9.61
N GLU A 114 -3.57 -8.07 -10.51
CA GLU A 114 -3.48 -9.44 -11.01
C GLU A 114 -3.23 -10.43 -9.86
N LYS A 115 -2.26 -10.14 -8.99
CA LYS A 115 -1.95 -10.97 -7.82
C LYS A 115 -3.13 -11.02 -6.85
N ILE A 116 -3.80 -9.90 -6.58
CA ILE A 116 -5.00 -9.85 -5.72
C ILE A 116 -6.12 -10.72 -6.32
N ASN A 117 -6.30 -10.69 -7.63
CA ASN A 117 -7.33 -11.49 -8.30
C ASN A 117 -7.04 -12.99 -8.22
N GLY A 118 -5.77 -13.40 -8.32
CA GLY A 118 -5.34 -14.80 -8.20
C GLY A 118 -5.37 -15.38 -6.78
N LEU A 119 -5.67 -14.58 -5.75
CA LEU A 119 -5.87 -15.05 -4.38
C LEU A 119 -7.30 -15.58 -4.11
N ASN A 120 -8.20 -15.53 -5.11
CA ASN A 120 -9.58 -16.02 -5.02
C ASN A 120 -9.78 -17.31 -5.80
#